data_AF-A0AB34JSQ1-F1
#
_entry.id   AF-A0AB34JSQ1-F1
#
_cell.length_a   1.000
_cell.length_b   1.000
_cell.length_c   1.000
_cell.angle_alpha   90.00
_cell.angle_beta   90.00
_cell.angle_gamma   90.00
#
_symmetry.space_group_name_H-M   'P 1'
#
loop_
_entity.id
_entity.type
_entity.pdbx_description
1 polymer ?
#
loop_
_entity_poly.entity_id
_entity_poly.type
_entity_poly.pdbx_seq_one_letter_code
_entity_poly.pdbx_strand_id
1 'polypeptide(L)'
;MKFRKHETVLLDRVIQFLSLSEPWFPSVGSYEHFTRDERTPTIIAVCGNWYDLPHKAAEVALAARALPSSEVLLTGGRAERLTPSAAVQLGGEPVLLHRELHLRYGISPSRMILWTGSRVTTHNLRVVLHYAKQLHEFGSRPARLLMLEEGFLVRREAATLASLLGRDAEAQACLKQVVFQRVGATSFGELVKLHSGRTDVALALLLGELDRLRRYTRQGNATTSTHGTIARGALFDHKALRALDSNLASAIVKLQARHEVGLLASGKRILEALPREDMLRMASPTAGAASRAEYNEGTSASSRWLQINSSRFLSH
;
A
#
# COMPACT_ATOMS: atom_id res chain seq x y z
N MET A 1 7.98 -20.60 -11.89
CA MET A 1 6.82 -21.44 -11.52
C MET A 1 5.67 -21.13 -12.47
N LYS A 2 4.90 -22.12 -12.92
CA LYS A 2 3.69 -21.89 -13.73
C LYS A 2 2.47 -22.11 -12.84
N PHE A 3 1.69 -21.05 -12.60
CA PHE A 3 0.38 -21.18 -11.95
C PHE A 3 -0.60 -21.83 -12.93
N ARG A 4 -1.52 -22.65 -12.40
CA ARG A 4 -2.62 -23.17 -13.19
C ARG A 4 -3.60 -22.02 -13.49
N LYS A 5 -4.32 -22.09 -14.62
CA LYS A 5 -5.28 -21.05 -15.03
C LYS A 5 -6.27 -20.68 -13.92
N HIS A 6 -6.78 -21.66 -13.18
CA HIS A 6 -7.71 -21.41 -12.06
C HIS A 6 -7.05 -20.71 -10.86
N GLU A 7 -5.75 -20.92 -10.61
CA GLU A 7 -5.02 -20.23 -9.55
C GLU A 7 -4.79 -18.77 -9.91
N THR A 8 -4.47 -18.47 -11.17
CA THR A 8 -4.36 -17.07 -11.64
C THR A 8 -5.69 -16.34 -11.50
N VAL A 9 -6.79 -16.94 -11.93
CA VAL A 9 -8.15 -16.37 -11.76
C VAL A 9 -8.47 -16.13 -10.29
N LEU A 10 -8.09 -17.06 -9.41
CA LEU A 10 -8.26 -16.90 -7.97
C LEU A 10 -7.43 -15.71 -7.43
N LEU A 11 -6.18 -15.57 -7.85
CA LEU A 11 -5.29 -14.48 -7.44
C LEU A 11 -5.76 -13.12 -7.97
N ASP A 12 -6.32 -13.07 -9.18
CA ASP A 12 -6.95 -11.86 -9.73
C ASP A 12 -8.17 -11.45 -8.88
N ARG A 13 -9.01 -12.41 -8.48
CA ARG A 13 -10.12 -12.15 -7.54
C ARG A 13 -9.64 -11.64 -6.19
N VAL A 14 -8.51 -12.14 -5.70
CA VAL A 14 -7.89 -11.65 -4.45
C VAL A 14 -7.43 -10.20 -4.60
N ILE A 15 -6.72 -9.86 -5.69
CA ILE A 15 -6.31 -8.46 -5.95
C ILE A 15 -7.52 -7.56 -6.05
N GLN A 16 -8.55 -7.98 -6.80
CA GLN A 16 -9.78 -7.21 -6.93
C GLN A 16 -10.40 -6.98 -5.56
N PHE A 17 -10.51 -8.01 -4.71
CA PHE A 17 -11.01 -7.85 -3.35
C PHE A 17 -10.18 -6.83 -2.55
N LEU A 18 -8.85 -6.94 -2.56
CA LEU A 18 -7.94 -6.02 -1.85
C LEU A 18 -7.98 -4.59 -2.40
N SER A 19 -8.35 -4.42 -3.66
CA SER A 19 -8.45 -3.13 -4.37
C SER A 19 -9.69 -2.32 -4.04
N LEU A 20 -10.64 -2.87 -3.32
CA LEU A 20 -11.91 -2.20 -3.04
C LEU A 20 -11.87 -1.52 -1.66
N SER A 21 -12.35 -0.29 -1.59
CA SER A 21 -12.56 0.46 -0.34
C SER A 21 -13.88 0.09 0.35
N GLU A 22 -14.77 -0.63 -0.34
CA GLU A 22 -16.01 -1.14 0.23
C GLU A 22 -15.77 -2.11 1.40
N PRO A 23 -16.68 -2.21 2.37
CA PRO A 23 -17.97 -1.51 2.42
C PRO A 23 -17.89 -0.10 3.03
N TRP A 24 -16.70 0.37 3.43
CA TRP A 24 -16.57 1.60 4.22
C TRP A 24 -16.73 2.86 3.40
N PHE A 25 -16.13 2.87 2.22
CA PHE A 25 -16.25 3.97 1.28
C PHE A 25 -16.69 3.38 -0.05
N PRO A 26 -17.66 4.02 -0.72
CA PRO A 26 -18.11 3.51 -2.00
C PRO A 26 -16.93 3.46 -2.96
N SER A 27 -16.80 2.37 -3.70
CA SER A 27 -15.78 2.21 -4.74
C SER A 27 -16.21 3.02 -5.98
N VAL A 28 -16.56 4.30 -5.77
CA VAL A 28 -16.85 5.21 -6.88
C VAL A 28 -15.52 5.47 -7.57
N GLY A 29 -15.54 5.42 -8.91
CA GLY A 29 -14.37 5.33 -9.77
C GLY A 29 -13.41 6.51 -9.70
N SER A 30 -12.76 6.79 -10.82
CA SER A 30 -11.63 7.70 -10.91
C SER A 30 -11.90 9.09 -10.30
N TYR A 31 -10.82 9.84 -10.07
CA TYR A 31 -10.90 11.27 -9.71
C TYR A 31 -11.80 12.12 -10.64
N GLU A 32 -12.21 11.60 -11.80
CA GLU A 32 -13.19 12.20 -12.72
C GLU A 32 -14.56 12.41 -12.06
N HIS A 33 -14.89 11.67 -10.99
CA HIS A 33 -16.09 11.90 -10.19
C HIS A 33 -15.99 13.09 -9.23
N PHE A 34 -14.79 13.63 -8.99
CA PHE A 34 -14.64 14.92 -8.33
C PHE A 34 -15.03 15.98 -9.36
N THR A 35 -16.34 16.20 -9.52
CA THR A 35 -16.85 17.28 -10.35
C THR A 35 -16.34 18.63 -9.84
N ARG A 36 -16.32 19.60 -10.77
CA ARG A 36 -15.78 20.98 -10.69
C ARG A 36 -16.41 21.89 -9.62
N ASP A 37 -16.86 21.35 -8.49
CA ASP A 37 -17.12 22.17 -7.32
C ASP A 37 -15.78 22.65 -6.74
N GLU A 38 -15.27 23.74 -7.31
CA GLU A 38 -14.02 24.39 -6.87
C GLU A 38 -14.12 24.96 -5.45
N ARG A 39 -15.34 25.05 -4.90
CA ARG A 39 -15.59 25.64 -3.58
C ARG A 39 -15.37 24.67 -2.43
N THR A 40 -15.42 23.36 -2.70
CA THR A 40 -15.15 22.35 -1.68
C THR A 40 -13.64 22.02 -1.70
N PRO A 41 -12.90 22.27 -0.60
CA PRO A 41 -11.46 21.98 -0.55
C PRO A 41 -11.23 20.49 -0.79
N THR A 42 -10.19 20.17 -1.55
CA THR A 42 -9.85 18.79 -1.91
C THR A 42 -8.42 18.50 -1.50
N ILE A 43 -8.24 17.42 -0.76
CA ILE A 43 -6.93 16.90 -0.34
C ILE A 43 -6.66 15.66 -1.19
N ILE A 44 -5.58 15.69 -1.95
CA ILE A 44 -4.97 14.51 -2.58
C ILE A 44 -3.98 13.94 -1.57
N ALA A 45 -4.32 12.84 -0.91
CA ALA A 45 -3.49 12.23 0.11
C ALA A 45 -2.74 11.01 -0.45
N VAL A 46 -1.43 10.98 -0.21
CA VAL A 46 -0.57 9.84 -0.52
C VAL A 46 0.08 9.37 0.77
N CYS A 47 -0.22 8.14 1.13
CA CYS A 47 0.37 7.51 2.29
C CYS A 47 1.62 6.73 1.90
N GLY A 48 2.72 7.11 2.51
CA GLY A 48 4.01 6.48 2.36
C GLY A 48 3.90 5.02 2.75
N ASN A 49 4.35 4.17 1.85
CA ASN A 49 4.57 2.78 2.12
C ASN A 49 5.81 2.33 1.36
N TRP A 50 6.26 1.14 1.75
CA TRP A 50 7.43 0.50 1.20
C TRP A 50 7.32 0.16 -0.29
N TYR A 51 6.10 0.16 -0.83
CA TYR A 51 5.84 -0.07 -2.23
C TYR A 51 5.98 1.25 -2.99
N ASP A 52 7.25 1.54 -3.29
CA ASP A 52 7.78 2.38 -4.37
C ASP A 52 6.98 3.67 -4.68
N LEU A 53 7.46 4.81 -4.21
CA LEU A 53 6.79 6.10 -4.39
C LEU A 53 6.88 6.65 -5.83
N PRO A 54 8.01 6.48 -6.56
CA PRO A 54 8.15 6.91 -7.95
C PRO A 54 7.06 6.43 -8.91
N HIS A 55 6.58 5.17 -8.85
CA HIS A 55 5.56 4.74 -9.80
C HIS A 55 4.17 5.33 -9.49
N LYS A 56 3.91 5.76 -8.24
CA LYS A 56 2.70 6.51 -7.89
C LYS A 56 2.76 7.97 -8.34
N ALA A 57 3.96 8.52 -8.54
CA ALA A 57 4.15 9.93 -8.85
C ALA A 57 3.39 10.36 -10.14
N ALA A 58 3.34 9.49 -11.15
CA ALA A 58 2.59 9.74 -12.38
C ALA A 58 1.08 9.92 -12.11
N GLU A 59 0.47 9.00 -11.35
CA GLU A 59 -0.95 9.04 -11.01
C GLU A 59 -1.29 10.21 -10.09
N VAL A 60 -0.42 10.50 -9.12
CA VAL A 60 -0.56 11.68 -8.25
C VAL A 60 -0.49 12.96 -9.08
N ALA A 61 0.42 13.05 -10.06
CA ALA A 61 0.51 14.19 -10.95
C ALA A 61 -0.72 14.33 -11.85
N LEU A 62 -1.27 13.23 -12.38
CA LEU A 62 -2.51 13.23 -13.17
C LEU A 62 -3.68 13.77 -12.33
N ALA A 63 -3.86 13.25 -11.11
CA ALA A 63 -4.89 13.74 -10.19
C ALA A 63 -4.69 15.22 -9.83
N ALA A 64 -3.46 15.64 -9.51
CA ALA A 64 -3.16 17.03 -9.14
C ALA A 64 -3.34 18.03 -10.28
N ARG A 65 -3.20 17.59 -11.54
CA ARG A 65 -3.51 18.38 -12.74
C ARG A 65 -5.01 18.45 -13.01
N ALA A 66 -5.72 17.34 -12.84
CA ALA A 66 -7.17 17.29 -12.97
C ALA A 66 -7.88 18.14 -11.90
N LEU A 67 -7.26 18.30 -10.73
CA LEU A 67 -7.79 19.04 -9.59
C LEU A 67 -6.81 20.18 -9.23
N PRO A 68 -6.74 21.28 -10.01
CA PRO A 68 -5.70 22.30 -9.86
C PRO A 68 -5.79 23.09 -8.54
N SER A 69 -6.98 23.18 -7.93
CA SER A 69 -7.18 23.81 -6.61
C SER A 69 -6.94 22.87 -5.43
N SER A 70 -6.61 21.60 -5.68
CA SER A 70 -6.33 20.66 -4.60
C SER A 70 -4.95 20.83 -4.00
N GLU A 71 -4.84 20.49 -2.73
CA GLU A 71 -3.58 20.36 -2.01
C GLU A 71 -3.15 18.90 -2.00
N VAL A 72 -1.85 18.65 -2.10
CA VAL A 72 -1.26 17.32 -2.16
C VAL A 72 -0.54 17.05 -0.84
N LEU A 73 -1.15 16.20 0.00
CA LEU A 73 -0.59 15.80 1.28
C LEU A 73 0.20 14.49 1.13
N LEU A 74 1.51 14.57 1.34
CA LEU A 74 2.42 13.44 1.28
C LEU A 74 2.82 13.06 2.71
N THR A 75 2.44 11.87 3.15
CA THR A 75 2.78 11.33 4.48
C THR A 75 3.68 10.13 4.35
N GLY A 76 4.52 9.82 5.33
CA GLY A 76 5.39 8.64 5.28
C GLY A 76 6.52 8.69 6.30
N GLY A 77 7.39 7.69 6.26
CA GLY A 77 8.50 7.55 7.22
C GLY A 77 9.82 8.14 6.76
N ARG A 78 10.72 8.34 7.74
CA ARG A 78 12.11 8.81 7.52
C ARG A 78 13.11 7.69 7.31
N ALA A 79 13.00 6.63 8.11
CA ALA A 79 14.02 5.59 8.20
C ALA A 79 13.45 4.26 8.70
N GLU A 80 12.21 3.94 8.31
CA GLU A 80 11.63 2.65 8.69
C GLU A 80 12.32 1.53 7.92
N ARG A 81 12.20 0.29 8.44
CA ARG A 81 12.85 -0.90 7.86
C ARG A 81 12.62 -1.03 6.34
N LEU A 82 11.46 -0.58 5.87
CA LEU A 82 11.02 -0.73 4.50
C LEU A 82 11.07 0.59 3.68
N THR A 83 11.62 1.67 4.23
CA THR A 83 11.81 2.93 3.48
C THR A 83 12.96 2.77 2.47
N PRO A 84 12.85 3.20 1.21
CA PRO A 84 13.97 3.14 0.25
C PRO A 84 15.20 3.93 0.71
N SER A 85 16.42 3.45 0.44
CA SER A 85 17.65 4.15 0.85
C SER A 85 17.76 5.57 0.29
N ALA A 86 17.34 5.78 -0.96
CA ALA A 86 17.24 7.11 -1.56
C ALA A 86 16.26 8.03 -0.81
N ALA A 87 15.15 7.48 -0.30
CA ALA A 87 14.21 8.23 0.53
C ALA A 87 14.84 8.59 1.88
N VAL A 88 15.58 7.68 2.52
CA VAL A 88 16.30 7.99 3.77
C VAL A 88 17.29 9.13 3.59
N GLN A 89 18.13 9.07 2.53
CA GLN A 89 19.13 10.09 2.24
C GLN A 89 18.50 11.48 2.00
N LEU A 90 17.30 11.52 1.44
CA LEU A 90 16.55 12.75 1.20
C LEU A 90 15.71 13.20 2.41
N GLY A 91 15.71 12.46 3.52
CA GLY A 91 14.96 12.83 4.73
C GLY A 91 13.53 12.29 4.80
N GLY A 92 13.18 11.31 3.97
CA GLY A 92 11.98 10.48 4.08
C GLY A 92 11.24 10.25 2.77
N GLU A 93 10.30 9.30 2.82
CA GLU A 93 9.39 8.92 1.73
C GLU A 93 8.66 10.13 1.10
N PRO A 94 8.03 11.03 1.89
CA PRO A 94 7.39 12.22 1.35
C PRO A 94 8.32 13.14 0.58
N VAL A 95 9.58 13.28 1.03
CA VAL A 95 10.54 14.22 0.43
C VAL A 95 11.00 13.71 -0.93
N LEU A 96 11.23 12.39 -1.05
CA LEU A 96 11.52 11.76 -2.33
C LEU A 96 10.35 11.98 -3.31
N LEU A 97 9.11 11.68 -2.90
CA LEU A 97 7.95 11.85 -3.77
C LEU A 97 7.71 13.32 -4.14
N HIS A 98 7.87 14.24 -3.20
CA HIS A 98 7.82 15.68 -3.46
C HIS A 98 8.80 16.10 -4.55
N ARG A 99 10.06 15.67 -4.44
CA ARG A 99 11.10 15.96 -5.44
C ARG A 99 10.71 15.43 -6.82
N GLU A 100 10.19 14.20 -6.88
CA GLU A 100 9.73 13.58 -8.12
C GLU A 100 8.57 14.37 -8.75
N LEU A 101 7.54 14.72 -7.97
CA LEU A 101 6.39 15.50 -8.42
C LEU A 101 6.78 16.90 -8.90
N HIS A 102 7.70 17.55 -8.20
CA HIS A 102 8.19 18.86 -8.58
C HIS A 102 9.04 18.82 -9.85
N LEU A 103 10.12 18.05 -9.84
CA LEU A 103 11.14 18.10 -10.89
C LEU A 103 10.70 17.40 -12.18
N ARG A 104 9.96 16.28 -12.07
CA ARG A 104 9.56 15.50 -13.26
C ARG A 104 8.17 15.86 -13.76
N TYR A 105 7.26 16.19 -12.85
CA TYR A 105 5.86 16.40 -13.19
C TYR A 105 5.40 17.86 -13.05
N GLY A 106 6.27 18.79 -12.65
CA GLY A 106 5.96 20.22 -12.61
C GLY A 106 4.87 20.60 -11.60
N ILE A 107 4.63 19.77 -10.58
CA ILE A 107 3.68 20.13 -9.52
C ILE A 107 4.32 21.21 -8.64
N SER A 108 3.58 22.29 -8.38
CA SER A 108 4.08 23.41 -7.57
C SER A 108 4.38 22.96 -6.14
N PRO A 109 5.57 23.26 -5.58
CA PRO A 109 5.89 23.01 -4.18
C PRO A 109 4.90 23.66 -3.20
N SER A 110 4.34 24.82 -3.56
CA SER A 110 3.34 25.51 -2.73
C SER A 110 2.02 24.74 -2.56
N ARG A 111 1.76 23.74 -3.40
CA ARG A 111 0.58 22.87 -3.31
C ARG A 111 0.86 21.59 -2.52
N MET A 112 2.11 21.35 -2.11
CA MET A 112 2.53 20.09 -1.50
C MET A 112 2.81 20.26 -0.01
N ILE A 113 2.15 19.45 0.81
CA ILE A 113 2.31 19.41 2.27
C ILE A 113 3.01 18.11 2.61
N LEU A 114 4.08 18.18 3.43
CA LEU A 114 4.94 17.04 3.73
C LEU A 114 4.87 16.66 5.20
N TRP A 115 4.70 15.37 5.47
CA TRP A 115 4.83 14.80 6.81
C TRP A 115 5.68 13.54 6.82
N THR A 116 6.88 13.62 7.38
CA THR A 116 7.85 12.52 7.40
C THR A 116 7.84 11.73 8.73
N GLY A 117 7.00 12.09 9.69
CA GLY A 117 7.01 11.53 11.04
C GLY A 117 6.32 10.18 11.20
N SER A 118 5.79 9.61 10.13
CA SER A 118 4.98 8.39 10.21
C SER A 118 5.81 7.12 10.25
N ARG A 119 5.31 6.09 10.94
CA ARG A 119 5.96 4.77 11.00
C ARG A 119 5.09 3.64 10.50
N VAL A 120 3.78 3.86 10.53
CA VAL A 120 2.74 2.88 10.18
C VAL A 120 1.57 3.60 9.51
N THR A 121 0.73 2.86 8.81
CA THR A 121 -0.45 3.42 8.12
C THR A 121 -1.37 4.21 9.03
N THR A 122 -1.53 3.81 10.30
CA THR A 122 -2.34 4.59 11.27
C THR A 122 -1.76 5.98 11.53
N HIS A 123 -0.42 6.15 11.52
CA HIS A 123 0.20 7.47 11.69
C HIS A 123 -0.05 8.34 10.46
N ASN A 124 0.14 7.78 9.25
CA ASN A 124 -0.17 8.46 7.99
C ASN A 124 -1.61 8.99 7.98
N LEU A 125 -2.58 8.13 8.28
CA LEU A 125 -3.99 8.50 8.24
C LEU A 125 -4.38 9.50 9.34
N ARG A 126 -3.77 9.43 10.54
CA ARG A 126 -3.99 10.44 11.58
C ARG A 126 -3.54 11.82 11.13
N VAL A 127 -2.44 11.90 10.39
CA VAL A 127 -1.95 13.17 9.82
C VAL A 127 -2.92 13.68 8.76
N VAL A 128 -3.42 12.80 7.89
CA VAL A 128 -4.46 13.14 6.90
C VAL A 128 -5.69 13.74 7.59
N LEU A 129 -6.19 13.09 8.64
CA LEU A 129 -7.34 13.58 9.40
C LEU A 129 -7.05 14.89 10.14
N HIS A 130 -5.86 15.02 10.74
CA HIS A 130 -5.44 16.26 11.40
C HIS A 130 -5.39 17.43 10.40
N TYR A 131 -4.85 17.19 9.21
CA TYR A 131 -4.81 18.21 8.15
C TYR A 131 -6.22 18.61 7.68
N ALA A 132 -7.12 17.64 7.52
CA ALA A 132 -8.52 17.93 7.19
C ALA A 132 -9.21 18.78 8.28
N LYS A 133 -8.92 18.53 9.57
CA LYS A 133 -9.41 19.39 10.67
C LYS A 133 -8.87 20.81 10.58
N GLN A 134 -7.57 20.98 10.29
CA GLN A 134 -6.98 22.31 10.12
C GLN A 134 -7.65 23.08 8.97
N LEU A 135 -7.86 22.44 7.81
CA LEU A 135 -8.58 23.08 6.70
C LEU A 135 -10.01 23.47 7.08
N HIS A 136 -10.68 22.64 7.89
CA HIS A 136 -12.02 22.96 8.38
C HIS A 136 -12.00 24.14 9.37
N GLU A 137 -11.03 24.18 10.28
CA GLU A 137 -10.87 25.26 11.27
C GLU A 137 -10.69 26.62 10.59
N PHE A 138 -9.84 26.70 9.55
CA PHE A 138 -9.54 27.95 8.86
C PHE A 138 -10.48 28.28 7.69
N GLY A 139 -11.10 27.27 7.06
CA GLY A 139 -11.96 27.43 5.88
C GLY A 139 -13.46 27.22 6.12
N SER A 140 -13.84 26.72 7.30
CA SER A 140 -15.21 26.38 7.73
C SER A 140 -15.98 25.45 6.78
N ARG A 141 -15.30 24.72 5.90
CA ARG A 141 -15.90 23.79 4.94
C ARG A 141 -15.30 22.40 5.10
N PRO A 142 -16.12 21.34 5.09
CA PRO A 142 -15.61 19.98 5.06
C PRO A 142 -14.83 19.73 3.76
N ALA A 143 -13.72 19.01 3.84
CA ALA A 143 -12.88 18.66 2.71
C ALA A 143 -13.36 17.39 2.01
N ARG A 144 -13.02 17.25 0.72
CA ARG A 144 -13.03 15.96 0.03
C ARG A 144 -11.64 15.36 0.12
N LEU A 145 -11.58 14.07 0.38
CA LEU A 145 -10.33 13.33 0.47
C LEU A 145 -10.23 12.35 -0.70
N LEU A 146 -9.21 12.53 -1.55
CA LEU A 146 -8.81 11.58 -2.57
C LEU A 146 -7.54 10.85 -2.10
N MET A 147 -7.68 9.59 -1.74
CA MET A 147 -6.57 8.72 -1.34
C MET A 147 -6.03 7.99 -2.57
N LEU A 148 -4.74 8.14 -2.88
CA LEU A 148 -4.08 7.35 -3.92
C LEU A 148 -3.25 6.24 -3.29
N GLU A 149 -3.61 4.99 -3.56
CA GLU A 149 -2.93 3.85 -2.96
C GLU A 149 -2.88 2.63 -3.89
N GLU A 150 -1.86 1.80 -3.70
CA GLU A 150 -1.68 0.54 -4.42
C GLU A 150 -2.91 -0.35 -4.30
N GLY A 151 -3.32 -0.95 -5.41
CA GLY A 151 -4.50 -1.80 -5.46
C GLY A 151 -4.54 -2.85 -4.35
N PHE A 152 -3.45 -3.56 -4.08
CA PHE A 152 -3.46 -4.57 -3.03
C PHE A 152 -3.40 -4.03 -1.59
N LEU A 153 -3.23 -2.70 -1.40
CA LEU A 153 -3.18 -2.02 -0.11
C LEU A 153 -4.44 -1.21 0.22
N VAL A 154 -5.23 -0.79 -0.80
CA VAL A 154 -6.43 0.06 -0.66
C VAL A 154 -7.34 -0.42 0.47
N ARG A 155 -7.74 -1.69 0.48
CA ARG A 155 -8.70 -2.22 1.47
C ARG A 155 -8.23 -2.07 2.91
N ARG A 156 -6.93 -2.28 3.16
CA ARG A 156 -6.36 -2.14 4.51
C ARG A 156 -6.39 -0.68 4.95
N GLU A 157 -6.06 0.22 4.05
CA GLU A 157 -6.06 1.65 4.33
C GLU A 157 -7.47 2.20 4.54
N ALA A 158 -8.42 1.84 3.67
CA ALA A 158 -9.83 2.17 3.81
C ALA A 158 -10.40 1.69 5.15
N ALA A 159 -10.15 0.44 5.53
CA ALA A 159 -10.59 -0.08 6.82
C ALA A 159 -9.99 0.68 8.00
N THR A 160 -8.70 1.04 7.91
CA THR A 160 -8.01 1.79 8.96
C THR A 160 -8.57 3.21 9.09
N LEU A 161 -8.83 3.88 7.96
CA LEU A 161 -9.41 5.22 7.94
C LEU A 161 -10.83 5.22 8.52
N ALA A 162 -11.68 4.28 8.09
CA ALA A 162 -13.04 4.14 8.60
C ALA A 162 -13.06 3.92 10.11
N SER A 163 -12.11 3.13 10.64
CA SER A 163 -11.96 2.95 12.08
C SER A 163 -11.55 4.21 12.81
N LEU A 164 -10.66 5.03 12.23
CA LEU A 164 -10.25 6.29 12.84
C LEU A 164 -11.42 7.26 12.88
N LEU A 165 -12.18 7.37 11.78
CA LEU A 165 -13.37 8.20 11.70
C LEU A 165 -14.47 7.76 12.69
N GLY A 166 -14.69 6.45 12.85
CA GLY A 166 -15.65 5.93 13.83
C GLY A 166 -15.29 6.22 15.30
N ARG A 167 -14.08 6.74 15.57
CA ARG A 167 -13.61 7.15 16.90
C ARG A 167 -13.40 8.65 17.04
N ASP A 168 -13.53 9.39 15.96
CA ASP A 168 -13.21 10.81 15.87
C ASP A 168 -14.30 11.52 15.08
N ALA A 169 -15.40 11.82 15.77
CA ALA A 169 -16.59 12.45 15.18
C ALA A 169 -16.27 13.83 14.60
N GLU A 170 -15.30 14.55 15.18
CA GLU A 170 -14.81 15.83 14.67
C GLU A 170 -14.11 15.63 13.31
N ALA A 171 -13.21 14.65 13.20
CA ALA A 171 -12.57 14.32 11.93
C ALA A 171 -13.60 13.92 10.86
N GLN A 172 -14.62 13.17 11.27
CA GLN A 172 -15.71 12.76 10.38
C GLN A 172 -16.50 13.96 9.87
N ALA A 173 -16.85 14.93 10.73
CA ALA A 173 -17.55 16.15 10.33
C ALA A 173 -16.71 17.03 9.38
N CYS A 174 -15.39 16.95 9.46
CA CYS A 174 -14.46 17.67 8.58
C CYS A 174 -14.36 17.07 7.17
N LEU A 175 -14.98 15.91 6.89
CA LEU A 175 -14.91 15.26 5.58
C LEU A 175 -16.29 15.15 4.93
N LYS A 176 -16.43 15.74 3.74
CA LYS A 176 -17.63 15.62 2.89
C LYS A 176 -17.69 14.28 2.18
N GLN A 177 -16.53 13.80 1.72
CA GLN A 177 -16.39 12.63 0.88
C GLN A 177 -14.99 12.04 1.00
N VAL A 178 -14.89 10.72 0.93
CA VAL A 178 -13.63 9.99 0.81
C VAL A 178 -13.71 9.08 -0.40
N VAL A 179 -12.71 9.15 -1.27
CA VAL A 179 -12.56 8.29 -2.46
C VAL A 179 -11.17 7.68 -2.47
N PHE A 180 -11.11 6.38 -2.78
CA PHE A 180 -9.85 5.68 -2.99
C PHE A 180 -9.62 5.48 -4.49
N GLN A 181 -8.58 6.11 -5.01
CA GLN A 181 -8.06 5.82 -6.33
C GLN A 181 -7.00 4.73 -6.21
N ARG A 182 -7.30 3.57 -6.77
CA ARG A 182 -6.29 2.53 -6.95
C ARG A 182 -5.24 3.01 -7.95
N VAL A 183 -3.98 2.82 -7.59
CA VAL A 183 -2.83 2.89 -8.48
C VAL A 183 -2.16 1.52 -8.60
N GLY A 184 -1.31 1.35 -9.61
CA GLY A 184 -0.52 0.14 -9.81
C GLY A 184 -1.32 -1.05 -10.37
N ALA A 185 -0.88 -2.26 -10.02
CA ALA A 185 -1.41 -3.50 -10.60
C ALA A 185 -2.87 -3.77 -10.22
N THR A 186 -3.66 -4.14 -11.23
CA THR A 186 -5.08 -4.48 -11.12
C THR A 186 -5.34 -5.99 -11.27
N SER A 187 -4.33 -6.74 -11.72
CA SER A 187 -4.33 -8.19 -11.83
C SER A 187 -3.03 -8.78 -11.27
N PHE A 188 -3.04 -10.09 -11.00
CA PHE A 188 -1.87 -10.80 -10.52
C PHE A 188 -0.78 -10.84 -11.58
N GLY A 189 -1.17 -10.98 -12.85
CA GLY A 189 -0.24 -10.88 -13.98
C GLY A 189 0.47 -9.53 -14.03
N GLU A 190 -0.24 -8.42 -13.81
CA GLU A 190 0.36 -7.08 -13.72
C GLU A 190 1.28 -6.95 -12.51
N LEU A 191 0.88 -7.44 -11.34
CA LEU A 191 1.71 -7.40 -10.15
C LEU A 191 3.02 -8.18 -10.36
N VAL A 192 2.93 -9.36 -10.98
CA VAL A 192 4.09 -10.15 -11.38
C VAL A 192 4.99 -9.40 -12.37
N LYS A 193 4.41 -8.70 -13.35
CA LYS A 193 5.17 -7.87 -14.30
C LYS A 193 5.89 -6.72 -13.59
N LEU A 194 5.22 -6.03 -12.66
CA LEU A 194 5.82 -4.97 -11.85
C LEU A 194 7.03 -5.50 -11.05
N HIS A 195 6.95 -6.73 -10.57
CA HIS A 195 8.09 -7.41 -9.92
C HIS A 195 8.95 -8.20 -10.90
N SER A 196 9.11 -7.75 -12.14
CA SER A 196 10.05 -8.34 -13.12
C SER A 196 9.85 -9.84 -13.38
N GLY A 197 8.63 -10.35 -13.25
CA GLY A 197 8.29 -11.77 -13.41
C GLY A 197 8.33 -12.59 -12.11
N ARG A 198 8.63 -11.98 -10.96
CA ARG A 198 8.76 -12.65 -9.65
C ARG A 198 7.40 -13.00 -9.05
N THR A 199 6.89 -14.14 -9.49
CA THR A 199 5.67 -14.78 -8.99
C THR A 199 5.66 -15.04 -7.48
N ASP A 200 6.82 -15.33 -6.91
CA ASP A 200 7.04 -15.55 -5.48
C ASP A 200 6.82 -14.28 -4.66
N VAL A 201 7.39 -13.16 -5.11
CA VAL A 201 7.24 -11.85 -4.46
C VAL A 201 5.79 -11.39 -4.54
N ALA A 202 5.19 -11.37 -5.74
CA ALA A 202 3.80 -10.96 -5.93
C ALA A 202 2.85 -11.78 -5.03
N LEU A 203 3.04 -13.10 -4.94
CA LEU A 203 2.23 -13.97 -4.08
C LEU A 203 2.42 -13.64 -2.59
N ALA A 204 3.66 -13.41 -2.14
CA ALA A 204 3.96 -13.06 -0.76
C ALA A 204 3.29 -11.75 -0.33
N LEU A 205 3.27 -10.75 -1.21
CA LEU A 205 2.62 -9.46 -0.95
C LEU A 205 1.12 -9.61 -0.76
N LEU A 206 0.43 -10.27 -1.70
CA LEU A 206 -1.02 -10.45 -1.63
C LEU A 206 -1.45 -11.23 -0.40
N LEU A 207 -0.78 -12.36 -0.14
CA LEU A 207 -1.15 -13.22 0.97
C LEU A 207 -0.71 -12.63 2.31
N GLY A 208 0.37 -11.83 2.33
CA GLY A 208 0.78 -11.04 3.49
C GLY A 208 -0.25 -9.99 3.88
N GLU A 209 -0.82 -9.28 2.90
CA GLU A 209 -1.91 -8.32 3.16
C GLU A 209 -3.19 -9.01 3.61
N LEU A 210 -3.59 -10.14 2.99
CA LEU A 210 -4.73 -10.93 3.47
C LEU A 210 -4.54 -11.42 4.91
N ASP A 211 -3.33 -11.87 5.26
CA ASP A 211 -3.00 -12.27 6.62
C ASP A 211 -3.07 -11.10 7.60
N ARG A 212 -2.58 -9.90 7.23
CA ARG A 212 -2.73 -8.68 8.04
C ARG A 212 -4.20 -8.36 8.30
N LEU A 213 -5.03 -8.35 7.26
CA LEU A 213 -6.48 -8.12 7.39
C LEU A 213 -7.13 -9.13 8.35
N ARG A 214 -6.78 -10.42 8.25
CA ARG A 214 -7.30 -11.47 9.15
C ARG A 214 -6.80 -11.37 10.59
N ARG A 215 -5.53 -11.02 10.79
CA ARG A 215 -4.99 -10.83 12.15
C ARG A 215 -5.67 -9.67 12.83
N TYR A 216 -5.88 -8.59 12.11
CA TYR A 216 -6.61 -7.43 12.60
C TYR A 216 -8.03 -7.78 13.05
N THR A 217 -8.76 -8.66 12.35
CA THR A 217 -10.11 -9.04 12.79
C THR A 217 -10.12 -9.93 14.04
N ARG A 218 -9.17 -10.86 14.16
CA ARG A 218 -9.15 -11.86 15.26
C ARG A 218 -8.50 -11.34 16.53
N GLN A 219 -7.43 -10.58 16.37
CA GLN A 219 -6.59 -10.09 17.44
C GLN A 219 -6.73 -8.58 17.42
N GLY A 220 -7.76 -8.06 18.10
CA GLY A 220 -8.02 -6.63 18.16
C GLY A 220 -6.94 -5.80 18.86
N ASN A 221 -5.68 -6.24 18.89
CA ASN A 221 -4.48 -5.51 19.29
C ASN A 221 -3.26 -6.02 18.51
N ALA A 222 -3.45 -6.68 17.35
CA ALA A 222 -2.35 -7.25 16.58
C ALA A 222 -1.40 -6.15 16.10
N THR A 223 -0.33 -5.95 16.85
CA THR A 223 0.86 -5.23 16.42
C THR A 223 1.57 -6.13 15.42
N THR A 224 1.45 -5.85 14.12
CA THR A 224 2.43 -6.39 13.18
C THR A 224 3.68 -5.53 13.37
N SER A 225 4.66 -6.06 14.13
CA SER A 225 6.01 -5.50 14.37
C SER A 225 6.38 -4.38 13.39
N THR A 226 6.36 -3.08 13.73
CA THR A 226 7.00 -2.37 14.83
C THR A 226 6.15 -1.14 15.23
N HIS A 227 5.73 -1.08 16.50
CA HIS A 227 5.26 0.13 17.21
C HIS A 227 3.87 0.75 16.91
N GLY A 228 2.94 0.06 16.24
CA GLY A 228 1.55 0.54 16.12
C GLY A 228 0.53 -0.39 16.80
N THR A 229 -0.15 0.07 17.85
CA THR A 229 -1.32 -0.62 18.44
C THR A 229 -2.58 -0.27 17.67
N ILE A 230 -3.24 -1.28 17.09
CA ILE A 230 -4.58 -1.12 16.55
C ILE A 230 -5.58 -1.68 17.57
N ALA A 231 -6.27 -0.81 18.31
CA ALA A 231 -7.09 -1.18 19.48
C ALA A 231 -8.37 -1.99 19.17
N ARG A 232 -8.87 -2.77 20.14
CA ARG A 232 -9.99 -3.71 19.98
C ARG A 232 -11.23 -2.96 19.49
N GLY A 233 -11.84 -3.46 18.40
CA GLY A 233 -12.95 -2.76 17.73
C GLY A 233 -12.55 -1.73 16.66
N ALA A 234 -11.25 -1.55 16.35
CA ALA A 234 -10.80 -0.76 15.19
C ALA A 234 -10.84 -1.53 13.87
N LEU A 235 -11.10 -2.83 13.92
CA LEU A 235 -10.64 -3.72 12.88
C LEU A 235 -11.79 -4.53 12.35
N PHE A 236 -12.33 -4.00 11.26
CA PHE A 236 -13.30 -4.62 10.34
C PHE A 236 -14.63 -4.98 10.99
N ASP A 237 -15.72 -4.53 10.37
CA ASP A 237 -16.96 -5.27 10.50
C ASP A 237 -16.69 -6.71 10.04
N HIS A 238 -17.03 -7.72 10.85
CA HIS A 238 -17.00 -9.13 10.43
C HIS A 238 -17.70 -9.34 9.08
N LYS A 239 -18.66 -8.47 8.71
CA LYS A 239 -19.29 -8.42 7.38
C LYS A 239 -18.31 -8.16 6.23
N ALA A 240 -17.25 -7.37 6.39
CA ALA A 240 -16.29 -7.06 5.32
C ALA A 240 -15.43 -8.27 4.91
N LEU A 241 -15.13 -9.19 5.85
CA LEU A 241 -14.53 -10.48 5.50
C LEU A 241 -15.59 -11.52 5.10
N ARG A 242 -16.84 -11.42 5.57
CA ARG A 242 -17.96 -12.21 5.02
C ARG A 242 -18.33 -11.79 3.59
N ALA A 243 -17.90 -10.61 3.14
CA ALA A 243 -17.99 -10.20 1.74
C ALA A 243 -17.03 -10.99 0.83
N LEU A 244 -16.03 -11.70 1.38
CA LEU A 244 -15.42 -12.80 0.65
C LEU A 244 -16.46 -13.91 0.54
N ASP A 245 -16.94 -14.11 -0.69
CA ASP A 245 -17.63 -15.32 -1.12
C ASP A 245 -17.01 -16.55 -0.44
N SER A 246 -17.82 -17.41 0.18
CA SER A 246 -17.37 -18.59 0.93
C SER A 246 -16.47 -19.49 0.09
N ASN A 247 -16.68 -19.53 -1.22
CA ASN A 247 -15.82 -20.22 -2.17
C ASN A 247 -14.45 -19.56 -2.29
N LEU A 248 -14.39 -18.24 -2.37
CA LEU A 248 -13.14 -17.47 -2.40
C LEU A 248 -12.37 -17.61 -1.08
N ALA A 249 -13.06 -17.53 0.05
CA ALA A 249 -12.46 -17.75 1.37
C ALA A 249 -11.85 -19.16 1.49
N SER A 250 -12.59 -20.19 1.11
CA SER A 250 -12.12 -21.59 1.08
C SER A 250 -10.93 -21.77 0.13
N ALA A 251 -11.00 -21.19 -1.05
CA ALA A 251 -9.93 -21.24 -2.04
C ALA A 251 -8.64 -20.55 -1.56
N ILE A 252 -8.75 -19.40 -0.87
CA ILE A 252 -7.60 -18.73 -0.25
C ILE A 252 -6.99 -19.59 0.85
N VAL A 253 -7.79 -20.25 1.69
CA VAL A 253 -7.27 -21.16 2.73
C VAL A 253 -6.51 -22.32 2.08
N LYS A 254 -7.06 -22.94 1.04
CA LYS A 254 -6.37 -24.01 0.29
C LYS A 254 -5.09 -23.52 -0.37
N LEU A 255 -5.11 -22.33 -0.96
CA LEU A 255 -3.93 -21.69 -1.56
C LEU A 255 -2.86 -21.41 -0.50
N GLN A 256 -3.25 -20.88 0.66
CA GLN A 256 -2.35 -20.64 1.77
C GLN A 256 -1.74 -21.93 2.28
N ALA A 257 -2.54 -22.96 2.58
CA ALA A 257 -2.05 -24.26 3.02
C ALA A 257 -1.08 -24.90 2.01
N ARG A 258 -1.39 -24.83 0.70
CA ARG A 258 -0.50 -25.32 -0.37
C ARG A 258 0.85 -24.60 -0.40
N HIS A 259 0.89 -23.33 -0.05
CA HIS A 259 2.12 -22.52 -0.08
C HIS A 259 2.74 -22.29 1.31
N GLU A 260 2.12 -22.80 2.38
CA GLU A 260 2.50 -22.59 3.79
C GLU A 260 3.89 -23.16 4.08
N VAL A 261 4.17 -24.38 3.61
CA VAL A 261 5.46 -25.08 3.79
C VAL A 261 6.50 -24.67 2.71
N GLY A 262 6.20 -23.67 1.89
CA GLY A 262 7.01 -23.31 0.72
C GLY A 262 7.06 -21.81 0.47
N LEU A 263 6.36 -21.31 -0.55
CA LEU A 263 6.43 -19.93 -1.07
C LEU A 263 5.92 -18.83 -0.13
N LEU A 264 5.01 -19.13 0.80
CA LEU A 264 4.56 -18.15 1.80
C LEU A 264 5.53 -18.05 2.95
N ALA A 265 5.96 -19.21 3.45
CA ALA A 265 7.07 -19.32 4.36
C ALA A 265 8.30 -18.63 3.76
N SER A 266 8.70 -18.97 2.55
CA SER A 266 9.88 -18.40 1.90
C SER A 266 9.67 -16.98 1.44
N GLY A 267 8.62 -16.56 0.74
CA GLY A 267 8.45 -15.16 0.32
C GLY A 267 8.35 -14.17 1.49
N LYS A 268 7.59 -14.51 2.54
CA LYS A 268 7.55 -13.72 3.77
C LYS A 268 8.87 -13.79 4.54
N ARG A 269 9.46 -14.98 4.74
CA ARG A 269 10.79 -15.11 5.40
C ARG A 269 11.92 -14.54 4.55
N ILE A 270 11.82 -14.50 3.24
CA ILE A 270 12.84 -13.96 2.32
C ILE A 270 12.80 -12.44 2.46
N LEU A 271 11.61 -11.82 2.39
CA LEU A 271 11.50 -10.39 2.66
C LEU A 271 11.86 -10.05 4.12
N GLU A 272 11.50 -10.90 5.09
CA GLU A 272 11.75 -10.67 6.52
C GLU A 272 13.15 -11.12 7.01
N ALA A 273 13.91 -11.94 6.27
CA ALA A 273 15.24 -12.43 6.65
C ALA A 273 16.36 -11.85 5.78
N LEU A 274 16.04 -11.25 4.63
CA LEU A 274 17.04 -10.54 3.84
C LEU A 274 17.44 -9.23 4.54
N PRO A 275 18.71 -8.82 4.40
CA PRO A 275 19.12 -7.45 4.66
C PRO A 275 18.18 -6.47 3.94
N ARG A 276 17.95 -5.32 4.57
CA ARG A 276 17.02 -4.29 4.07
C ARG A 276 17.19 -3.98 2.59
N GLU A 277 18.43 -3.82 2.13
CA GLU A 277 18.74 -3.44 0.75
C GLU A 277 18.35 -4.55 -0.24
N ASP A 278 18.57 -5.82 0.12
CA ASP A 278 18.22 -6.96 -0.73
C ASP A 278 16.70 -7.19 -0.79
N MET A 279 16.01 -7.03 0.34
CA MET A 279 14.55 -7.07 0.39
C MET A 279 13.96 -5.95 -0.48
N LEU A 280 14.44 -4.70 -0.35
CA LEU A 280 13.96 -3.57 -1.16
C LEU A 280 14.24 -3.81 -2.64
N ARG A 281 15.43 -4.31 -2.98
CA ARG A 281 15.82 -4.66 -4.35
C ARG A 281 14.87 -5.67 -5.00
N MET A 282 14.32 -6.61 -4.23
CA MET A 282 13.37 -7.60 -4.77
C MET A 282 11.91 -7.17 -4.69
N ALA A 283 11.53 -6.41 -3.67
CA ALA A 283 10.14 -6.06 -3.38
C ALA A 283 9.68 -4.77 -4.08
N SER A 284 10.58 -3.85 -4.43
CA SER A 284 10.24 -2.64 -5.18
C SER A 284 10.19 -2.93 -6.69
N PRO A 285 9.15 -2.46 -7.41
CA PRO A 285 9.09 -2.53 -8.87
C PRO A 285 10.32 -1.93 -9.58
N THR A 286 10.76 -0.73 -9.20
CA THR A 286 11.94 -0.08 -9.82
C THR A 286 13.26 -0.75 -9.44
N ALA A 287 13.43 -1.16 -8.18
CA ALA A 287 14.67 -1.84 -7.76
C ALA A 287 14.78 -3.26 -8.34
N GLY A 288 13.64 -3.93 -8.57
CA GLY A 288 13.59 -5.24 -9.22
C GLY A 288 14.08 -5.21 -10.67
N ALA A 289 13.76 -4.13 -11.41
CA ALA A 289 14.22 -3.92 -12.78
C ALA A 289 15.76 -3.73 -12.85
N ALA A 290 16.34 -2.96 -11.93
CA ALA A 290 17.79 -2.79 -11.83
C ALA A 290 18.51 -4.10 -11.45
N SER A 291 17.93 -4.89 -10.52
CA SER A 291 18.50 -6.18 -10.12
C SER A 291 18.52 -7.22 -11.24
N ARG A 292 17.60 -7.12 -12.22
CA ARG A 292 17.54 -8.06 -13.34
C ARG A 292 18.61 -7.75 -14.39
N ALA A 293 18.97 -6.48 -14.57
CA ALA A 293 20.14 -6.11 -15.37
C ALA A 293 21.41 -6.73 -14.74
N GLU A 294 21.61 -6.56 -13.44
CA GLU A 294 22.74 -7.16 -12.70
C GLU A 294 22.70 -8.70 -12.67
N TYR A 295 21.51 -9.32 -12.53
CA TYR A 295 21.34 -10.77 -12.52
C TYR A 295 21.57 -11.41 -13.89
N ASN A 296 21.21 -10.72 -14.97
CA ASN A 296 21.44 -11.17 -16.34
C ASN A 296 22.88 -10.88 -16.81
N GLU A 297 23.56 -9.87 -16.24
CA GLU A 297 24.96 -9.51 -16.55
C GLU A 297 25.99 -10.28 -15.70
N GLY A 298 25.54 -11.01 -14.68
CA GLY A 298 26.32 -12.01 -13.96
C GLY A 298 27.14 -11.47 -12.80
N THR A 299 26.66 -11.70 -11.57
CA THR A 299 27.55 -11.88 -10.40
C THR A 299 26.93 -12.80 -9.35
N SER A 300 27.79 -13.70 -8.85
CA SER A 300 27.51 -14.95 -8.16
C SER A 300 27.10 -14.84 -6.67
N ALA A 301 26.53 -13.73 -6.21
CA ALA A 301 26.25 -13.52 -4.79
C ALA A 301 24.86 -14.04 -4.37
N SER A 302 23.82 -13.75 -5.16
CA SER A 302 22.45 -14.19 -4.92
C SER A 302 22.23 -15.67 -5.24
N SER A 303 22.94 -16.21 -6.25
CA SER A 303 22.97 -17.64 -6.55
C SER A 303 23.69 -18.46 -5.48
N ARG A 304 24.80 -17.95 -4.91
CA ARG A 304 25.46 -18.56 -3.74
C ARG A 304 24.57 -18.56 -2.51
N TRP A 305 23.83 -17.49 -2.23
CA TRP A 305 22.97 -17.43 -1.05
C TRP A 305 21.78 -18.41 -1.14
N LEU A 306 21.19 -18.56 -2.33
CA LEU A 306 20.16 -19.56 -2.60
C LEU A 306 20.72 -20.99 -2.56
N GLN A 307 21.95 -21.25 -3.01
CA GLN A 307 22.60 -22.58 -2.92
C GLN A 307 23.07 -22.94 -1.50
N ILE A 308 23.60 -21.98 -0.74
CA ILE A 308 24.07 -22.18 0.64
C ILE A 308 22.90 -22.45 1.59
N ASN A 309 21.73 -21.86 1.34
CA ASN A 309 20.56 -22.05 2.21
C ASN A 309 19.65 -23.20 1.75
N SER A 310 19.54 -23.51 0.46
CA SER A 310 18.82 -24.71 0.02
C SER A 310 19.40 -26.02 0.57
N SER A 311 20.72 -26.07 0.82
CA SER A 311 21.39 -27.22 1.44
C SER A 311 21.20 -27.30 2.96
N ARG A 312 21.00 -26.16 3.66
CA ARG A 312 20.71 -26.13 5.11
C ARG A 312 19.24 -26.35 5.47
N PHE A 313 18.32 -26.11 4.54
CA PHE A 313 16.87 -26.27 4.77
C PHE A 313 16.30 -27.63 4.35
N LEU A 314 17.10 -28.49 3.70
CA LEU A 314 16.70 -29.86 3.31
C LEU A 314 17.21 -30.95 4.28
N SER A 315 17.87 -30.56 5.37
CA SER A 315 18.46 -31.49 6.36
C SER A 315 17.77 -31.48 7.73
N HIS A 316 16.55 -30.95 7.83
CA HIS A 316 15.70 -31.04 9.03
C HIS A 316 14.25 -31.37 8.66
#